data_AF-A0A942RPZ3-F1
#
_entry.id   AF-A0A942RPZ3-F1
#
_cell.length_a   1.000
_cell.length_b   1.000
_cell.length_c   1.000
_cell.angle_alpha   90.00
_cell.angle_beta   90.00
_cell.angle_gamma   90.00
#
_symmetry.space_group_name_H-M   'P 1'
#
loop_
_entity.id
_entity.type
_entity.pdbx_description
1 polymer ?
#
loop_
_entity_poly.entity_id
_entity_poly.type
_entity_poly.pdbx_seq_one_letter_code
_entity_poly.pdbx_strand_id
1 'polypeptide(L)' 'MHEYASPKEAYRQLADYIRFYNFQRPHQALDYLTPAQRFAEGRCSVPLQIAPQPVIY' A
#
# COMPACT_ATOMS: atom_id res chain seq x y z
N MET A 1 19.07 4.26 -17.75
CA MET A 1 18.41 5.10 -16.72
C MET A 1 17.04 5.44 -17.28
N HIS A 2 15.93 5.21 -16.55
CA HIS A 2 14.62 5.61 -17.06
C HIS A 2 14.54 7.14 -17.00
N GLU A 3 14.49 7.79 -18.15
CA GLU A 3 14.20 9.21 -18.26
C GLU A 3 12.69 9.40 -18.10
N TYR A 4 12.28 9.90 -16.94
CA TYR A 4 10.89 10.33 -16.75
C TYR A 4 10.73 11.66 -17.48
N ALA A 5 9.82 11.70 -18.46
CA ALA A 5 9.58 12.90 -19.26
C ALA A 5 9.08 14.10 -18.41
N SER A 6 8.54 13.84 -17.21
CA SER A 6 8.24 14.85 -16.20
C SER A 6 8.16 14.27 -14.78
N PRO A 7 8.37 15.07 -13.73
CA PRO A 7 8.10 14.65 -12.34
C PRO A 7 6.67 14.13 -12.14
N LYS A 8 5.69 14.73 -12.83
CA LYS A 8 4.28 14.33 -12.78
C LYS A 8 4.07 12.88 -13.26
N GLU A 9 4.77 12.47 -14.31
CA GLU A 9 4.71 11.09 -14.80
C GLU A 9 5.41 10.12 -13.86
N ALA A 10 6.53 10.52 -13.24
CA ALA A 10 7.18 9.72 -12.21
C ALA A 10 6.23 9.44 -11.03
N TYR A 11 5.50 10.45 -10.57
CA TYR A 11 4.50 10.28 -9.50
C TYR A 11 3.35 9.36 -9.91
N ARG A 12 2.84 9.48 -11.15
CA ARG A 12 1.77 8.60 -11.65
C ARG A 12 2.24 7.15 -11.68
N GLN A 13 3.40 6.89 -12.28
CA GLN A 13 3.95 5.54 -12.36
C GLN A 13 4.23 4.95 -10.98
N LEU A 14 4.71 5.76 -10.03
CA LEU A 14 4.89 5.32 -8.65
C LEU A 14 3.55 4.97 -7.99
N ALA A 15 2.52 5.81 -8.15
CA ALA A 15 1.19 5.54 -7.60
C ALA A 15 0.58 4.26 -8.20
N ASP A 16 0.72 4.06 -9.51
CA ASP A 16 0.26 2.87 -10.20
C ASP A 16 1.00 1.62 -9.71
N TYR A 17 2.32 1.71 -9.54
CA TYR A 17 3.12 0.62 -9.01
C TYR A 17 2.75 0.27 -7.57
N ILE A 18 2.57 1.28 -6.70
CA ILE A 18 2.14 1.06 -5.30
C ILE A 18 0.76 0.39 -5.27
N ARG A 19 -0.17 0.80 -6.13
CA ARG A 19 -1.50 0.16 -6.25
C ARG A 19 -1.37 -1.30 -6.67
N PHE A 20 -0.58 -1.58 -7.70
CA PHE A 20 -0.33 -2.96 -8.15
C PHE A 20 0.29 -3.81 -7.03
N TYR A 21 1.32 -3.29 -6.36
CA TYR A 21 2.01 -3.96 -5.26
C TYR A 21 1.05 -4.32 -4.12
N ASN A 22 0.20 -3.36 -3.72
CA ASN A 22 -0.69 -3.54 -2.57
C ASN A 22 -1.88 -4.47 -2.83
N PHE A 23 -2.40 -4.50 -4.06
CA PHE A 23 -3.70 -5.13 -4.36
C PHE A 23 -3.66 -6.30 -5.33
N GLN A 24 -2.59 -6.45 -6.12
CA GLN A 24 -2.53 -7.46 -7.17
C GLN A 24 -1.35 -8.40 -7.02
N ARG A 25 -0.25 -7.96 -6.42
CA ARG A 25 0.96 -8.77 -6.30
C ARG A 25 0.88 -9.71 -5.08
N PRO A 26 0.84 -11.04 -5.27
CA PRO A 26 0.97 -12.00 -4.18
C PRO A 26 2.41 -12.02 -3.66
N HIS A 27 2.60 -12.10 -2.35
CA HIS A 27 3.93 -12.12 -1.74
C HIS A 27 4.15 -13.44 -0.99
N GLN A 28 5.22 -14.15 -1.32
CA GLN A 28 5.57 -15.43 -0.68
C GLN A 28 5.75 -15.29 0.84
N ALA A 29 6.33 -14.17 1.29
CA ALA A 29 6.49 -13.87 2.71
C ALA A 29 5.16 -13.54 3.44
N LEU A 30 4.08 -13.34 2.70
CA LEU A 30 2.72 -13.12 3.21
C LEU A 30 1.81 -14.31 2.88
N ASP A 31 2.36 -15.52 2.83
CA ASP A 31 1.60 -16.74 2.50
C ASP A 31 0.87 -16.65 1.15
N TYR A 32 1.49 -16.00 0.16
CA TYR A 32 0.92 -15.69 -1.16
C TYR A 32 -0.32 -14.78 -1.13
N LEU A 33 -0.50 -14.02 -0.06
CA LEU A 33 -1.48 -12.94 -0.01
C LEU A 33 -0.88 -11.63 -0.51
N THR A 34 -1.77 -10.70 -0.86
CA THR A 34 -1.43 -9.31 -1.12
C THR A 34 -1.31 -8.54 0.21
N PRO A 35 -0.53 -7.44 0.26
CA PRO A 35 -0.44 -6.61 1.47
C PRO A 35 -1.80 -6.11 1.96
N ALA A 36 -2.71 -5.75 1.05
CA ALA A 36 -4.07 -5.33 1.41
C ALA A 36 -4.88 -6.46 2.08
N GLN A 37 -4.79 -7.69 1.57
CA GLN A 37 -5.44 -8.86 2.18
C GLN A 37 -4.89 -9.12 3.59
N ARG A 38 -3.56 -9.16 3.74
CA ARG A 38 -2.90 -9.40 5.03
C ARG A 38 -3.22 -8.32 6.08
N PHE A 39 -3.37 -7.06 5.65
CA PHE A 39 -3.82 -5.96 6.50
C PHE A 39 -5.29 -6.11 6.92
N ALA A 40 -6.17 -6.48 5.99
CA ALA A 40 -7.58 -6.72 6.28
C ALA A 40 -7.78 -7.87 7.28
N GLU A 41 -7.02 -8.96 7.14
CA GLU A 41 -6.99 -10.08 8.09
C GLU A 41 -6.57 -9.62 9.50
N GLY A 42 -5.54 -8.78 9.60
CA GLY A 42 -5.09 -8.22 10.88
C GLY A 42 -6.08 -7.25 11.54
N ARG A 43 -7.05 -6.72 10.78
CA ARG A 43 -8.11 -5.84 11.31
C ARG A 43 -9.34 -6.58 11.82
N CYS A 44 -9.46 -7.88 11.57
CA CYS A 44 -10.54 -8.70 12.12
C CYS A 44 -10.36 -9.08 13.61
N SER A 45 -9.29 -8.64 14.28
CA SER A 45 -9.03 -8.97 15.69
C SER A 45 -8.77 -7.78 16.63
N VAL A 46 -8.86 -6.52 16.16
CA VAL A 46 -8.68 -5.34 17.01
C VAL A 46 -9.94 -4.47 17.01
N PRO A 47 -10.68 -4.34 18.13
CA PRO A 47 -11.70 -3.29 18.23
C PRO A 47 -11.01 -1.93 18.03
N LEU A 48 -11.58 -1.11 17.14
CA LEU A 48 -11.16 0.26 16.83
C LEU A 48 -11.16 1.15 18.10
N GLN A 49 -10.15 1.03 18.97
CA GLN A 49 -10.02 1.88 20.15
C GLN A 49 -8.74 2.74 20.14
N ILE A 50 -7.79 2.50 19.23
CA ILE A 50 -6.53 3.27 19.21
C ILE A 50 -6.15 3.63 17.76
N ALA A 51 -6.88 4.58 17.17
CA ALA A 51 -6.34 5.37 16.07
C ALA A 51 -5.77 6.66 16.68
N PRO A 52 -4.45 6.91 16.64
CA PRO A 52 -3.95 8.25 16.94
C PRO A 52 -4.53 9.20 15.88
N GLN A 53 -5.23 10.23 16.33
CA GLN A 53 -5.76 11.28 15.47
C GLN A 53 -4.59 11.93 14.72
N PRO A 54 -4.72 12.24 13.41
CA PRO A 54 -3.69 12.96 12.69
C PRO A 54 -3.55 14.34 13.33
N VAL A 55 -2.39 14.62 13.94
CA VAL A 55 -2.01 15.97 14.33
C VAL A 55 -1.69 16.70 13.04
N ILE A 56 -2.62 17.57 12.63
CA ILE A 56 -2.40 18.54 11.55
C ILE A 56 -1.43 19.59 12.10
N TYR A 57 -0.23 19.67 11.52
CA TYR A 57 0.69 20.79 11.72
C TYR A 57 0.25 22.01 10.90
#